data_AF-A0A553RN90-F1
#
_entry.id   AF-A0A553RN90-F1
#
_cell.length_a   1.000
_cell.length_b   1.000
_cell.length_c   1.000
_cell.angle_alpha   90.00
_cell.angle_beta   90.00
_cell.angle_gamma   90.00
#
_symmetry.space_group_name_H-M   'P 1'
#
loop_
_entity.id
_entity.type
_entity.pdbx_description
1 polymer ?
#
loop_
_entity_poly.entity_id
_entity_poly.type
_entity_poly.pdbx_seq_one_letter_code
_entity_poly.pdbx_strand_id
1 'polypeptide(L)'
;MAAFSKSIPHSCYEVGHTWNTSCPMSTLQVTAGALEVSFKIYAPLYLIAAILRRRKKDYYKKRLVPEILQSTSFLTANGGLYIAFFCILRRLLGRFYSWSAGFGAALPASYIAILIERKSRRGLLTIYMANLATETIFRMAVTRGLVKPLKHGEVLLFCLTASLYMFFFRCKDGLNGFAFSALKFIVGKEEIPTHSVQAELSHIQSSERDAQSLDERPQSSPASRGNYIRAFTRKLLDLM
;
A
#
# COMPACT_ATOMS: atom_id res chain seq x y z
N MET A 1 -20.03 6.31 27.53
CA MET A 1 -19.82 5.15 26.62
C MET A 1 -21.09 4.72 25.85
N ALA A 2 -22.10 5.58 25.68
CA ALA A 2 -23.35 5.24 24.97
C ALA A 2 -23.46 5.79 23.53
N ALA A 3 -22.42 6.48 23.03
CA ALA A 3 -22.50 7.19 21.75
C ALA A 3 -22.62 6.25 20.54
N PHE A 4 -22.01 5.06 20.59
CA PHE A 4 -22.01 4.11 19.47
C PHE A 4 -23.27 3.24 19.36
N SER A 5 -24.05 3.15 20.44
CA SER A 5 -25.30 2.36 20.48
C SER A 5 -26.52 3.17 20.06
N LYS A 6 -26.40 4.49 19.89
CA LYS A 6 -27.50 5.33 19.39
C LYS A 6 -27.92 4.85 18.01
N SER A 7 -29.14 4.32 17.94
CA SER A 7 -29.74 3.87 16.70
C SER A 7 -30.43 5.02 15.99
N ILE A 8 -30.23 5.11 14.68
CA ILE A 8 -30.86 6.07 13.79
C ILE A 8 -31.98 5.32 13.04
N PRO A 9 -33.26 5.67 13.25
CA PRO A 9 -34.40 4.92 12.73
C PRO A 9 -34.74 5.28 11.28
N HIS A 10 -33.74 5.54 10.44
CA HIS A 10 -33.93 5.89 9.04
C HIS A 10 -33.66 4.69 8.10
N SER A 11 -34.26 4.73 6.92
CA SER A 11 -33.99 3.77 5.84
C SER A 11 -32.66 4.10 5.14
N CYS A 12 -32.08 3.11 4.44
CA CYS A 12 -30.89 3.36 3.62
C CYS A 12 -31.18 4.32 2.45
N TYR A 13 -32.42 4.37 1.98
CA TYR A 13 -32.91 5.35 1.02
C TYR A 13 -32.85 6.78 1.57
N GLU A 14 -33.39 7.02 2.77
CA GLU A 14 -33.41 8.37 3.37
C GLU A 14 -32.01 8.94 3.68
N VAL A 15 -31.02 8.06 3.92
CA VAL A 15 -29.70 8.49 4.39
C VAL A 15 -28.62 8.39 3.30
N GLY A 16 -28.61 7.31 2.53
CA GLY A 16 -27.48 6.95 1.68
C GLY A 16 -27.73 7.01 0.19
N HIS A 17 -28.95 6.73 -0.27
CA HIS A 17 -29.29 6.68 -1.70
C HIS A 17 -30.65 7.30 -2.02
N THR A 18 -30.80 8.58 -1.67
CA THR A 18 -32.08 9.33 -1.72
C THR A 18 -32.68 9.51 -3.11
N TRP A 19 -31.94 9.21 -4.18
CA TRP A 19 -32.41 9.34 -5.57
C TRP A 19 -33.11 8.08 -6.11
N ASN A 20 -32.95 6.92 -5.46
CA ASN A 20 -33.57 5.68 -5.93
C ASN A 20 -33.85 4.73 -4.75
N THR A 21 -35.07 4.22 -4.64
CA THR A 21 -35.49 3.34 -3.54
C THR A 21 -34.80 1.97 -3.58
N SER A 22 -34.34 1.53 -4.74
CA SER A 22 -33.71 0.21 -4.91
C SER A 22 -32.20 0.26 -4.60
N CYS A 23 -31.79 -0.50 -3.58
CA CYS A 23 -30.39 -0.61 -3.16
C CYS A 23 -29.43 -1.14 -4.26
N PRO A 24 -29.75 -2.22 -5.02
CA PRO A 24 -28.83 -2.71 -6.04
C PRO A 24 -28.68 -1.71 -7.19
N MET A 25 -29.77 -1.06 -7.62
CA MET A 25 -29.70 -0.05 -8.67
C MET A 25 -28.89 1.17 -8.23
N SER A 26 -29.11 1.64 -7.00
CA SER A 26 -28.33 2.74 -6.43
C SER A 26 -26.84 2.42 -6.37
N THR A 27 -26.51 1.18 -5.99
CA THR A 27 -25.13 0.69 -5.98
C THR A 27 -24.52 0.70 -7.38
N LEU A 28 -25.26 0.22 -8.39
CA LEU A 28 -24.81 0.23 -9.78
C LEU A 28 -24.61 1.65 -10.31
N GLN A 29 -25.53 2.58 -10.02
CA GLN A 29 -25.42 3.98 -10.42
C GLN A 29 -24.18 4.65 -9.81
N VAL A 30 -23.94 4.45 -8.52
CA VAL A 30 -22.73 4.97 -7.84
C VAL A 30 -21.48 4.33 -8.41
N THR A 31 -21.51 3.02 -8.67
CA THR A 31 -20.37 2.30 -9.26
C THR A 31 -20.05 2.81 -10.66
N ALA A 32 -21.07 3.03 -11.51
CA ALA A 32 -20.90 3.57 -12.85
C ALA A 32 -20.34 5.00 -12.83
N GLY A 33 -20.90 5.87 -11.98
CA GLY A 33 -20.37 7.23 -11.80
C GLY A 33 -18.94 7.24 -11.24
N ALA A 34 -18.65 6.38 -10.26
CA ALA A 34 -17.31 6.22 -9.71
C ALA A 34 -16.32 5.70 -10.76
N LEU A 35 -16.74 4.82 -11.67
CA LEU A 35 -15.92 4.33 -12.78
C LEU A 35 -15.52 5.47 -13.72
N GLU A 36 -16.48 6.30 -14.11
CA GLU A 36 -16.25 7.43 -15.00
C GLU A 36 -15.25 8.43 -14.38
N VAL A 37 -15.48 8.82 -13.13
CA VAL A 37 -14.61 9.76 -12.41
C VAL A 37 -13.22 9.15 -12.19
N SER A 38 -13.15 7.88 -11.78
CA SER A 38 -11.88 7.19 -11.56
C SER A 38 -11.06 7.11 -12.83
N PHE A 39 -11.69 6.79 -13.96
CA PHE A 39 -11.03 6.74 -15.26
C PHE A 39 -10.51 8.14 -15.67
N LYS A 40 -11.33 9.19 -15.49
CA LYS A 40 -10.94 10.58 -15.77
C LYS A 40 -9.73 11.06 -14.96
N ILE A 41 -9.52 10.54 -13.75
CA ILE A 41 -8.37 10.88 -12.92
C ILE A 41 -7.14 10.03 -13.29
N TYR A 42 -7.30 8.72 -13.39
CA TYR A 42 -6.15 7.83 -13.57
C TYR A 42 -5.62 7.79 -15.00
N ALA A 43 -6.48 7.84 -16.02
CA ALA A 43 -6.04 7.81 -17.41
C ALA A 43 -5.01 8.92 -17.73
N PRO A 44 -5.25 10.22 -17.44
CA PRO A 44 -4.26 11.26 -17.72
C PRO A 44 -3.02 11.15 -16.83
N LEU A 45 -3.17 10.81 -15.54
CA LEU A 45 -2.05 10.65 -14.62
C LEU A 45 -1.04 9.63 -15.13
N TYR A 46 -1.52 8.45 -15.52
CA TYR A 46 -0.69 7.37 -16.04
C TYR A 46 -0.13 7.70 -17.41
N LEU A 47 -0.90 8.38 -18.27
CA LEU A 47 -0.45 8.80 -19.59
C LEU A 47 0.71 9.80 -19.50
N ILE A 48 0.56 10.84 -18.67
CA ILE A 48 1.62 11.86 -18.43
C ILE A 48 2.88 11.18 -17.88
N ALA A 49 2.74 10.29 -16.90
CA ALA A 49 3.87 9.55 -16.34
C ALA A 49 4.57 8.66 -17.38
N ALA A 50 3.84 8.08 -18.32
CA ALA A 50 4.39 7.28 -19.40
C ALA A 50 5.16 8.12 -20.43
N ILE A 51 4.63 9.31 -20.78
CA ILE A 51 5.25 10.27 -21.69
C ILE A 51 6.56 10.79 -21.08
N LEU A 52 6.54 11.21 -19.81
CA LEU A 52 7.72 11.76 -19.12
C LEU A 52 8.86 10.73 -19.01
N ARG A 53 8.53 9.44 -18.86
CA ARG A 53 9.51 8.34 -18.83
C ARG A 53 9.93 7.83 -20.22
N ARG A 54 9.50 8.47 -21.31
CA ARG A 54 9.81 8.11 -22.71
C ARG A 54 9.71 6.60 -22.98
N ARG A 55 8.62 5.96 -22.53
CA ARG A 55 8.45 4.51 -22.67
C ARG A 55 8.15 4.11 -24.13
N LYS A 56 8.58 2.91 -24.53
CA LYS A 56 8.34 2.33 -25.89
C LYS A 56 6.85 2.05 -26.13
N LYS A 57 6.40 2.00 -27.40
CA LYS A 57 5.00 1.75 -27.78
C LYS A 57 4.40 0.47 -27.16
N ASP A 58 5.20 -0.59 -27.00
CA ASP A 58 4.76 -1.85 -26.40
C ASP A 58 4.35 -1.72 -24.92
N TYR A 59 4.94 -0.77 -24.19
CA TYR A 59 4.61 -0.50 -22.79
C TYR A 59 3.18 0.01 -22.63
N TYR A 60 2.68 0.80 -23.58
CA TYR A 60 1.34 1.39 -23.52
C TYR A 60 0.27 0.29 -23.55
N LYS A 61 0.37 -0.67 -24.48
CA LYS A 61 -0.64 -1.73 -24.58
C LYS A 61 -0.49 -2.79 -23.49
N LYS A 62 0.74 -3.27 -23.25
CA LYS A 62 0.96 -4.44 -22.36
C LYS A 62 0.94 -4.08 -20.88
N ARG A 63 1.20 -2.83 -20.53
CA ARG A 63 1.38 -2.43 -19.13
C ARG A 63 0.54 -1.22 -18.74
N LEU A 64 0.51 -0.15 -19.53
CA LEU A 64 -0.24 1.06 -19.15
C LEU A 64 -1.75 0.81 -19.02
N VAL A 65 -2.36 0.14 -20.01
CA VAL A 65 -3.80 -0.16 -20.00
C VAL A 65 -4.21 -1.02 -18.78
N PRO A 66 -3.60 -2.18 -18.49
CA PRO A 66 -3.97 -2.96 -17.31
C PRO A 66 -3.68 -2.20 -16.01
N GLU A 67 -2.63 -1.37 -15.98
CA GLU A 67 -2.32 -0.53 -14.84
C GLU A 67 -3.39 0.54 -14.57
N ILE A 68 -3.89 1.21 -15.61
CA ILE A 68 -4.99 2.18 -15.52
C ILE A 68 -6.27 1.48 -15.10
N LEU A 69 -6.62 0.37 -15.75
CA LEU A 69 -7.84 -0.38 -15.45
C LEU A 69 -7.83 -0.90 -14.01
N GLN A 70 -6.71 -1.44 -13.54
CA GLN A 70 -6.60 -1.91 -12.16
C GLN A 70 -6.78 -0.79 -11.13
N SER A 71 -6.16 0.37 -11.36
CA SER A 71 -6.28 1.52 -10.45
C SER A 71 -7.65 2.18 -10.51
N THR A 72 -8.28 2.17 -11.69
CA THR A 72 -9.67 2.58 -11.89
C THR A 72 -10.61 1.64 -11.12
N SER A 73 -10.44 0.33 -11.28
CA SER A 73 -11.21 -0.69 -10.58
C SER A 73 -11.05 -0.61 -9.07
N PHE A 74 -9.85 -0.31 -8.55
CA PHE A 74 -9.62 -0.07 -7.13
C PHE A 74 -10.53 1.05 -6.58
N LEU A 75 -10.47 2.23 -7.18
CA LEU A 75 -11.20 3.40 -6.69
C LEU A 75 -12.71 3.24 -6.88
N THR A 76 -13.11 2.66 -8.02
CA THR A 76 -14.50 2.31 -8.33
C THR A 76 -15.07 1.31 -7.33
N ALA A 77 -14.33 0.24 -7.04
CA ALA A 77 -14.74 -0.77 -6.07
C ALA A 77 -14.85 -0.17 -4.66
N ASN A 78 -13.95 0.72 -4.25
CA ASN A 78 -14.04 1.36 -2.94
C ASN A 78 -15.36 2.14 -2.77
N GLY A 79 -15.74 2.95 -3.76
CA GLY A 79 -17.00 3.71 -3.73
C GLY A 79 -18.25 2.85 -3.87
N GLY A 80 -18.25 1.93 -4.83
CA GLY A 80 -19.39 1.02 -5.08
C GLY A 80 -19.63 0.04 -3.95
N LEU A 81 -18.56 -0.56 -3.38
CA LEU A 81 -18.70 -1.46 -2.24
C LEU A 81 -19.12 -0.72 -0.97
N TYR A 82 -18.72 0.54 -0.79
CA TYR A 82 -19.17 1.33 0.35
C TYR A 82 -20.70 1.41 0.39
N ILE A 83 -21.34 1.81 -0.72
CA ILE A 83 -22.81 1.91 -0.76
C ILE A 83 -23.47 0.52 -0.68
N ALA A 84 -22.86 -0.52 -1.24
CA ALA A 84 -23.35 -1.90 -1.09
C ALA A 84 -23.34 -2.35 0.38
N PHE A 85 -22.20 -2.21 1.07
CA PHE A 85 -22.07 -2.56 2.48
C PHE A 85 -22.91 -1.67 3.40
N PHE A 86 -23.08 -0.39 3.06
CA PHE A 86 -23.98 0.51 3.75
C PHE A 86 -25.42 -0.04 3.80
N CYS A 87 -25.92 -0.52 2.66
CA CYS A 87 -27.25 -1.14 2.57
C CYS A 87 -27.30 -2.54 3.22
N ILE A 88 -26.28 -3.39 2.99
CA ILE A 88 -26.22 -4.74 3.56
C ILE A 88 -26.19 -4.68 5.09
N LEU A 89 -25.36 -3.81 5.66
CA LEU A 89 -25.20 -3.69 7.10
C LEU A 89 -26.49 -3.14 7.75
N ARG A 90 -27.19 -2.22 7.07
CA ARG A 90 -28.53 -1.76 7.49
C ARG A 90 -29.57 -2.88 7.47
N ARG A 91 -29.50 -3.79 6.50
CA ARG A 91 -30.42 -4.94 6.39
C ARG A 91 -30.12 -6.00 7.45
N LEU A 92 -28.84 -6.22 7.77
CA LEU A 92 -28.41 -7.19 8.78
C LEU A 92 -28.70 -6.70 10.20
N LEU A 93 -28.46 -5.42 10.49
CA LEU A 93 -28.63 -4.83 11.81
C LEU A 93 -30.05 -4.30 12.07
N GLY A 94 -30.91 -4.25 11.06
CA GLY A 94 -32.29 -3.75 11.15
C GLY A 94 -32.43 -2.24 11.40
N ARG A 95 -31.35 -1.53 11.77
CA ARG A 95 -31.25 -0.07 11.97
C ARG A 95 -29.84 0.42 11.65
N PHE A 96 -29.66 1.73 11.50
CA PHE A 96 -28.33 2.33 11.50
C PHE A 96 -27.86 2.59 12.93
N TYR A 97 -26.59 2.36 13.18
CA TYR A 97 -25.88 2.78 14.39
C TYR A 97 -24.84 3.83 14.01
N SER A 98 -24.46 4.69 14.96
CA SER A 98 -23.49 5.77 14.69
C SER A 98 -22.15 5.28 14.10
N TRP A 99 -21.74 4.03 14.38
CA TRP A 99 -20.53 3.44 13.80
C TRP A 99 -20.80 2.70 12.48
N SER A 100 -22.01 2.14 12.30
CA SER A 100 -22.29 1.19 11.22
C SER A 100 -22.36 1.90 9.86
N ALA A 101 -22.98 3.08 9.82
CA ALA A 101 -23.13 3.87 8.60
C ALA A 101 -21.79 4.36 8.03
N GLY A 102 -20.84 4.70 8.91
CA GLY A 102 -19.49 5.11 8.51
C GLY A 102 -18.52 3.93 8.50
N PHE A 103 -17.87 3.71 9.64
CA PHE A 103 -16.79 2.73 9.79
C PHE A 103 -17.21 1.31 9.41
N GLY A 104 -18.42 0.89 9.80
CA GLY A 104 -18.91 -0.46 9.52
C GLY A 104 -19.07 -0.78 8.04
N ALA A 105 -19.53 0.17 7.23
CA ALA A 105 -19.63 0.01 5.78
C ALA A 105 -18.28 0.25 5.09
N ALA A 106 -17.51 1.23 5.56
CA ALA A 106 -16.25 1.64 4.94
C ALA A 106 -15.13 0.59 5.11
N LEU A 107 -15.01 -0.05 6.27
CA LEU A 107 -13.97 -1.05 6.52
C LEU A 107 -13.97 -2.21 5.52
N PRO A 108 -15.07 -2.98 5.36
CA PRO A 108 -15.09 -4.11 4.43
C PRO A 108 -14.97 -3.63 2.98
N ALA A 109 -15.55 -2.48 2.63
CA ALA A 109 -15.41 -1.88 1.30
C ALA A 109 -13.95 -1.58 0.96
N SER A 110 -13.26 -0.84 1.83
CA SER A 110 -11.87 -0.46 1.63
C SER A 110 -10.90 -1.64 1.73
N TYR A 111 -11.21 -2.65 2.56
CA TYR A 111 -10.42 -3.88 2.63
C TYR A 111 -10.49 -4.69 1.32
N ILE A 112 -11.68 -4.86 0.73
CA ILE A 112 -11.79 -5.53 -0.57
C ILE A 112 -11.15 -4.69 -1.68
N ALA A 113 -11.35 -3.37 -1.65
CA ALA A 113 -10.74 -2.48 -2.63
C ALA A 113 -9.21 -2.57 -2.62
N ILE A 114 -8.56 -2.48 -1.46
CA ILE A 114 -7.08 -2.50 -1.40
C ILE A 114 -6.47 -3.81 -1.93
N LEU A 115 -7.22 -4.92 -1.87
CA LEU A 115 -6.80 -6.20 -2.44
C LEU A 115 -6.77 -6.17 -3.98
N ILE A 116 -7.59 -5.34 -4.62
CA ILE A 116 -7.60 -5.13 -6.08
C ILE A 116 -6.38 -4.30 -6.51
N GLU A 117 -5.94 -3.34 -5.69
CA GLU A 117 -4.81 -2.46 -6.01
C GLU A 117 -3.46 -3.20 -6.02
N ARG A 118 -2.49 -2.69 -6.78
CA ARG A 118 -1.16 -3.33 -6.92
C ARG A 118 -0.36 -3.28 -5.63
N LYS A 119 0.27 -4.40 -5.25
CA LYS A 119 1.13 -4.51 -4.04
C LYS A 119 2.16 -3.40 -3.93
N SER A 120 2.80 -3.01 -5.03
CA SER A 120 3.80 -1.93 -5.07
C SER A 120 3.25 -0.55 -4.67
N ARG A 121 1.96 -0.26 -4.92
CA ARG A 121 1.35 1.04 -4.61
C ARG A 121 0.69 1.09 -3.23
N ARG A 122 0.36 -0.07 -2.63
CA ARG A 122 -0.32 -0.16 -1.34
C ARG A 122 0.45 0.56 -0.24
N GLY A 123 1.77 0.38 -0.15
CA GLY A 123 2.58 1.03 0.88
C GLY A 123 2.52 2.56 0.81
N LEU A 124 2.74 3.14 -0.37
CA LEU A 124 2.66 4.59 -0.57
C LEU A 124 1.25 5.13 -0.32
N LEU A 125 0.22 4.41 -0.77
CA LEU A 125 -1.18 4.79 -0.55
C LEU A 125 -1.55 4.78 0.93
N THR A 126 -1.10 3.77 1.69
CA THR A 126 -1.34 3.68 3.13
C THR A 126 -0.69 4.84 3.87
N ILE A 127 0.55 5.20 3.53
CA ILE A 127 1.23 6.34 4.16
C ILE A 127 0.46 7.64 3.88
N TYR A 128 0.03 7.85 2.64
CA TYR A 128 -0.77 9.01 2.25
C TYR A 128 -2.12 9.07 2.99
N MET A 129 -2.85 7.95 3.04
CA MET A 129 -4.13 7.87 3.74
C MET A 129 -3.98 8.04 5.26
N ALA A 130 -2.92 7.50 5.86
CA ALA A 130 -2.64 7.67 7.28
C ALA A 130 -2.35 9.14 7.63
N ASN A 131 -1.60 9.83 6.77
CA ASN A 131 -1.35 11.26 6.94
C ASN A 131 -2.66 12.06 6.86
N LEU A 132 -3.46 11.82 5.81
CA LEU A 132 -4.76 12.47 5.64
C LEU A 132 -5.73 12.18 6.80
N ALA A 133 -5.74 10.94 7.30
CA ALA A 133 -6.56 10.55 8.45
C ALA A 133 -6.11 11.29 9.72
N THR A 134 -4.81 11.40 9.97
CA THR A 134 -4.26 12.12 11.12
C THR A 134 -4.64 13.60 11.07
N GLU A 135 -4.51 14.24 9.90
CA GLU A 135 -4.94 15.62 9.70
C GLU A 135 -6.44 15.79 9.93
N THR A 136 -7.26 14.87 9.41
CA THR A 136 -8.72 14.91 9.59
C THR A 136 -9.09 14.78 11.06
N ILE A 137 -8.45 13.85 11.79
CA ILE A 137 -8.66 13.68 13.25
C ILE A 137 -8.24 14.93 14.01
N PHE A 138 -7.11 15.53 13.68
CA PHE A 138 -6.65 16.78 14.29
C PHE A 138 -7.65 17.92 14.05
N ARG A 139 -8.10 18.12 12.81
CA ARG A 139 -9.11 19.14 12.48
C ARG A 139 -10.43 18.89 13.20
N MET A 140 -10.88 17.63 13.30
CA MET A 140 -12.07 17.27 14.08
C MET A 140 -11.90 17.53 15.59
N ALA A 141 -10.70 17.31 16.14
CA ALA A 141 -10.41 17.59 17.55
C ALA A 141 -10.42 19.10 17.85
N VAL A 142 -9.89 19.90 16.91
CA VAL A 142 -9.90 21.38 17.01
C VAL A 142 -11.33 21.93 16.94
N THR A 143 -12.15 21.46 15.99
CA THR A 143 -13.53 21.95 15.86
C THR A 143 -14.41 21.57 17.05
N ARG A 144 -14.09 20.48 17.74
CA ARG A 144 -14.76 20.06 18.98
C ARG A 144 -14.20 20.72 20.24
N GLY A 145 -13.21 21.60 20.12
CA GLY A 145 -12.59 22.29 21.24
C GLY A 145 -11.71 21.40 22.14
N LEU A 146 -11.39 20.18 21.70
CA LEU A 146 -10.54 19.25 22.46
C LEU A 146 -9.06 19.64 22.40
N VAL A 147 -8.64 20.24 21.29
CA VAL A 147 -7.26 20.66 21.04
C VAL A 147 -7.26 22.11 20.60
N LYS A 148 -6.45 22.96 21.25
CA LYS A 148 -6.22 24.33 20.79
C LYS A 148 -5.06 24.31 19.78
N PRO A 149 -5.23 24.85 18.56
CA PRO A 149 -4.15 24.88 17.59
C PRO A 149 -3.03 25.78 18.11
N LEU A 150 -1.79 25.27 18.08
CA LEU A 150 -0.61 26.03 18.44
C LEU A 150 -0.24 26.99 17.30
N LYS A 151 0.09 28.25 17.64
CA LYS A 151 0.62 29.21 16.66
C LYS A 151 1.94 28.64 16.09
N HIS A 152 2.04 28.58 14.76
CA HIS A 152 3.19 27.98 14.05
C HIS A 152 3.44 26.49 14.37
N GLY A 153 2.41 25.73 14.72
CA GLY A 153 2.55 24.29 15.00
C GLY A 153 3.14 23.48 13.84
N GLU A 154 2.94 23.92 12.59
CA GLU A 154 3.56 23.33 11.40
C GLU A 154 5.10 23.39 11.44
N VAL A 155 5.68 24.48 11.94
CA VAL A 155 7.12 24.67 12.05
C VAL A 155 7.68 23.73 13.10
N LEU A 156 6.99 23.59 14.24
CA LEU A 156 7.39 22.66 15.29
C LEU A 156 7.33 21.20 14.80
N LEU A 157 6.29 20.83 14.06
CA LEU A 157 6.14 19.50 13.47
C LEU A 157 7.25 19.23 12.44
N PHE A 158 7.58 20.22 11.61
CA PHE A 158 8.71 20.16 10.68
C PHE A 158 10.05 19.98 11.41
N CYS A 159 10.33 20.80 12.44
CA CYS A 159 11.55 20.68 13.23
C CYS A 159 11.66 19.32 13.93
N LEU A 160 10.57 18.80 14.49
CA LEU A 160 10.53 17.49 15.14
C LEU A 160 10.80 16.36 14.14
N THR A 161 10.09 16.36 13.01
CA THR A 161 10.26 15.35 11.96
C THR A 161 11.67 15.38 11.36
N ALA A 162 12.22 16.57 11.09
CA ALA A 162 13.59 16.73 10.62
C ALA A 162 14.61 16.24 11.65
N SER A 163 14.42 16.57 12.93
CA SER A 163 15.28 16.10 14.02
C SER A 163 15.27 14.58 14.17
N LEU A 164 14.08 13.95 14.10
CA LEU A 164 13.94 12.50 14.15
C LEU A 164 14.60 11.84 12.93
N TYR A 165 14.43 12.42 11.74
CA TYR A 165 15.03 11.92 10.51
C TYR A 165 16.57 11.95 10.57
N MET A 166 17.14 13.06 11.07
CA MET A 166 18.58 13.19 11.31
C MET A 166 19.10 12.26 12.41
N PHE A 167 18.32 12.05 13.48
CA PHE A 167 18.66 11.10 14.53
C PHE A 167 18.75 9.66 13.98
N PHE A 168 17.71 9.22 13.26
CA PHE A 168 17.71 7.89 12.65
C PHE A 168 18.78 7.72 11.57
N PHE A 169 19.15 8.79 10.86
CA PHE A 169 20.27 8.78 9.93
C PHE A 169 21.62 8.50 10.63
N ARG A 170 21.80 8.96 11.87
CA ARG A 170 23.03 8.71 12.65
C ARG A 170 23.03 7.34 13.35
N CYS A 171 21.88 6.71 13.54
CA CYS A 171 21.79 5.37 14.12
C CYS A 171 22.23 4.29 13.13
N LYS A 172 23.01 3.30 13.61
CA LYS A 172 23.73 2.29 12.80
C LYS A 172 22.84 1.43 11.88
N ASP A 173 21.53 1.37 12.13
CA ASP A 173 20.52 0.63 11.36
C ASP A 173 19.17 1.39 11.24
N GLY A 174 19.17 2.72 11.43
CA GLY A 174 17.92 3.49 11.59
C GLY A 174 17.16 3.77 10.29
N LEU A 175 17.87 3.88 9.15
CA LEU A 175 17.29 4.21 7.85
C LEU A 175 17.73 3.21 6.78
N ASN A 176 16.77 2.47 6.22
CA ASN A 176 17.03 1.47 5.19
C ASN A 176 16.69 1.97 3.76
N GLY A 177 17.48 1.54 2.77
CA GLY A 177 17.15 1.65 1.35
C GLY A 177 17.14 3.06 0.75
N PHE A 178 16.05 3.43 0.06
CA PHE A 178 15.95 4.68 -0.72
C PHE A 178 16.06 5.95 0.13
N ALA A 179 15.56 5.93 1.37
CA ALA A 179 15.62 7.08 2.27
C ALA A 179 17.06 7.48 2.63
N PHE A 180 17.91 6.48 2.91
CA PHE A 180 19.34 6.69 3.18
C PHE A 180 20.09 7.18 1.93
N SER A 181 19.78 6.61 0.76
CA SER A 181 20.40 6.99 -0.52
C SER A 181 20.03 8.42 -0.96
N ALA A 182 18.76 8.80 -0.82
CA ALA A 182 18.29 10.15 -1.13
C ALA A 182 18.87 11.20 -0.17
N LEU A 183 19.00 10.86 1.13
CA LEU A 183 19.68 11.70 2.10
C LEU A 183 21.17 11.85 1.80
N LYS A 184 21.88 10.76 1.47
CA LYS A 184 23.31 10.79 1.08
C LYS A 184 23.54 11.71 -0.14
N PHE A 185 22.57 11.77 -1.05
CA PHE A 185 22.60 12.68 -2.19
C PHE A 185 22.36 14.15 -1.80
N ILE A 186 21.47 14.42 -0.85
CA ILE A 186 21.12 15.79 -0.42
C ILE A 186 22.13 16.38 0.58
N VAL A 187 22.63 15.58 1.51
CA VAL A 187 23.58 16.00 2.57
C VAL A 187 25.01 16.11 2.04
N GLY A 188 25.34 15.42 0.94
CA GLY A 188 26.68 15.40 0.38
C GLY A 188 27.62 14.43 1.10
N LYS A 189 28.71 14.06 0.42
CA LYS A 189 29.69 13.06 0.92
C LYS A 189 30.51 13.56 2.12
N GLU A 190 30.39 14.82 2.47
CA GLU A 190 31.24 15.52 3.45
C GLU A 190 30.83 15.24 4.91
N GLU A 191 29.55 14.93 5.19
CA GLU A 191 29.02 14.72 6.56
C GLU A 191 28.71 13.26 6.91
N ILE A 192 29.38 12.33 6.23
CA ILE A 192 29.20 10.91 6.46
C ILE A 192 29.74 10.54 7.87
N PRO A 193 28.91 10.05 8.81
CA PRO A 193 29.41 9.59 10.09
C PRO A 193 30.43 8.46 9.88
N THR A 194 31.60 8.56 10.50
CA THR A 194 32.76 7.65 10.36
C THR A 194 32.43 6.15 10.54
N HIS A 195 31.24 5.82 11.07
CA HIS A 195 30.74 4.46 11.24
C HIS A 195 30.08 3.83 10.00
N SER A 196 29.70 4.60 8.97
CA SER A 196 29.11 4.01 7.75
C SER A 196 30.15 3.34 6.87
N VAL A 197 31.43 3.72 6.98
CA VAL A 197 32.54 3.04 6.29
C VAL A 197 32.71 1.62 6.85
N GLN A 198 32.48 1.42 8.15
CA GLN A 198 32.51 0.09 8.78
C GLN A 198 31.34 -0.78 8.34
N ALA A 199 30.14 -0.18 8.14
CA ALA A 199 28.95 -0.88 7.65
C ALA A 199 29.08 -1.27 6.17
N GLU A 200 29.69 -0.41 5.34
CA GLU A 200 30.02 -0.73 3.95
C GLU A 200 31.06 -1.86 3.87
N LEU A 201 32.11 -1.83 4.71
CA LEU A 201 33.12 -2.91 4.78
C LEU A 201 32.55 -4.25 5.28
N SER A 202 31.63 -4.22 6.24
CA SER A 202 30.98 -5.45 6.74
C SER A 202 29.92 -6.01 5.77
N HIS A 203 29.24 -5.15 5.01
CA HIS A 203 28.29 -5.55 3.97
C HIS A 203 29.00 -6.03 2.68
N ILE A 204 30.18 -5.49 2.37
CA ILE A 204 31.05 -6.01 1.30
C ILE A 204 31.64 -7.36 1.74
N GLN A 205 32.10 -7.50 3.00
CA GLN A 205 32.58 -8.79 3.53
C GLN A 205 31.50 -9.87 3.67
N SER A 206 30.22 -9.52 3.86
CA SER A 206 29.12 -10.48 3.84
C SER A 206 28.72 -10.83 2.40
N SER A 207 28.73 -9.85 1.49
CA SER A 207 28.45 -10.07 0.06
C SER A 207 29.56 -10.86 -0.65
N GLU A 208 30.83 -10.70 -0.26
CA GLU A 208 31.95 -11.51 -0.78
C GLU A 208 31.94 -12.94 -0.22
N ARG A 209 31.52 -13.15 1.04
CA ARG A 209 31.31 -14.50 1.61
C ARG A 209 30.12 -15.23 0.97
N ASP A 210 29.03 -14.51 0.67
CA ASP A 210 27.90 -15.07 -0.06
C ASP A 210 28.20 -15.31 -1.54
N ALA A 211 29.06 -14.49 -2.16
CA ALA A 211 29.51 -14.70 -3.54
C ALA A 211 30.54 -15.84 -3.67
N GLN A 212 31.47 -15.99 -2.72
CA GLN A 212 32.45 -17.09 -2.72
C GLN A 212 31.83 -18.45 -2.40
N SER A 213 30.79 -18.51 -1.55
CA SER A 213 30.07 -19.76 -1.28
C SER A 213 29.21 -20.27 -2.46
N LEU A 214 28.96 -19.41 -3.46
CA LEU A 214 28.22 -19.77 -4.67
C LEU A 214 29.14 -20.13 -5.86
N ASP A 215 30.43 -19.80 -5.82
CA ASP A 215 31.37 -20.04 -6.93
C ASP A 215 32.25 -21.30 -6.73
N GLU A 216 32.34 -21.86 -5.52
CA GLU A 216 32.85 -23.23 -5.31
C GLU A 216 31.73 -24.28 -5.38
N ARG A 217 31.07 -24.36 -6.53
CA ARG A 217 30.22 -25.51 -6.88
C ARG A 217 30.87 -26.26 -8.05
N PRO A 218 31.26 -27.54 -7.91
CA PRO A 218 31.92 -28.27 -8.99
C PRO A 218 31.02 -28.33 -10.23
N GLN A 219 31.53 -27.90 -11.38
CA GLN A 219 30.90 -28.11 -12.68
C GLN A 219 30.66 -29.61 -12.88
N SER A 220 29.40 -30.04 -12.82
CA SER A 220 29.00 -31.40 -13.18
C SER A 220 28.26 -31.38 -14.52
N SER A 221 28.92 -31.98 -15.51
CA SER A 221 28.41 -32.31 -16.83
C SER A 221 27.20 -33.28 -16.74
N PRO A 222 26.30 -33.33 -17.73
CA PRO A 222 25.03 -34.05 -17.65
C PRO A 222 25.17 -35.59 -17.81
N ALA A 223 26.35 -36.17 -17.57
CA ALA A 223 26.62 -37.61 -17.73
C ALA A 223 26.44 -38.45 -16.44
N SER A 224 26.22 -37.84 -15.27
CA SER A 224 26.30 -38.53 -13.97
C SER A 224 25.02 -39.22 -13.49
N ARG A 225 23.83 -38.80 -13.97
CA ARG A 225 22.54 -39.27 -13.41
C ARG A 225 22.21 -40.74 -13.71
N GLY A 226 22.69 -41.27 -14.84
CA GLY A 226 22.50 -42.67 -15.22
C GLY A 226 23.36 -43.66 -14.41
N ASN A 227 24.52 -43.22 -13.93
CA ASN A 227 25.46 -44.08 -13.20
C ASN A 227 25.05 -44.29 -11.75
N TYR A 228 24.41 -43.31 -11.10
CA TYR A 228 23.88 -43.47 -9.74
C TYR A 228 22.74 -44.48 -9.67
N ILE A 229 21.82 -44.45 -10.63
CA ILE A 229 20.69 -45.39 -10.68
C ILE A 229 21.20 -46.81 -10.94
N ARG A 230 22.19 -46.98 -11.84
CA ARG A 230 22.84 -48.27 -12.11
C ARG A 230 23.67 -48.78 -10.93
N ALA A 231 24.38 -47.91 -10.21
CA ALA A 231 25.14 -48.30 -9.03
C ALA A 231 24.22 -48.70 -7.87
N PHE A 232 23.08 -48.01 -7.70
CA PHE A 232 22.09 -48.33 -6.67
C PHE A 232 21.34 -49.65 -6.95
N THR A 233 20.99 -49.92 -8.22
CA THR A 233 20.37 -51.19 -8.62
C THR A 233 21.33 -52.38 -8.49
N ARG A 234 22.62 -52.19 -8.80
CA ARG A 234 23.62 -53.25 -8.65
C ARG A 234 23.85 -53.60 -7.16
N LYS A 235 23.87 -52.59 -6.29
CA LYS A 235 24.02 -52.77 -4.84
C LYS A 235 22.82 -53.43 -4.15
N LEU A 236 21.61 -53.31 -4.72
CA LEU A 236 20.40 -53.99 -4.26
C LEU A 236 20.32 -55.44 -4.73
N LEU A 237 20.95 -55.77 -5.86
CA LEU A 237 21.03 -57.12 -6.40
C LEU A 237 22.06 -57.99 -5.68
N ASP A 238 23.14 -57.38 -5.16
CA ASP A 238 24.15 -58.07 -4.33
C ASP A 238 23.72 -58.28 -2.86
N LEU A 239 22.53 -57.81 -2.47
CA LEU A 239 21.95 -57.92 -1.13
C LEU A 239 20.74 -58.88 -1.05
N MET A 240 20.45 -59.60 -2.14
CA MET A 240 19.54 -60.75 -2.22
C MET A 240 20.33 -62.02 -2.48
#